data_AF-A0A7I7L752-F1
#
_entry.id   AF-A0A7I7L752-F1
#
_cell.length_a   1.000
_cell.length_b   1.000
_cell.length_c   1.000
_cell.angle_alpha   90.00
_cell.angle_beta   90.00
_cell.angle_gamma   90.00
#
_symmetry.space_group_name_H-M   'P 1'
#
loop_
_entity.id
_entity.type
_entity.pdbx_description
1 polymer ?
#
loop_
_entity_poly.entity_id
_entity_poly.type
_entity_poly.pdbx_seq_one_letter_code
_entity_poly.pdbx_strand_id
1 'polypeptide(L)' 'MAHSQALNVTLQSYAGTLNFGFIGCHDTLPHLQRLAVYTGEALDELDEPAASSAVN' A
#
# COMPACT_ATOMS: atom_id res chain seq x y z
N MET A 1 -22.29 -10.46 -12.82
CA MET A 1 -21.14 -11.31 -13.20
C MET A 1 -19.92 -10.74 -12.50
N ALA A 2 -19.29 -11.58 -11.68
CA ALA A 2 -18.07 -11.40 -10.90
C ALA A 2 -17.97 -10.16 -9.99
N HIS A 3 -18.10 -10.43 -8.69
CA HIS A 3 -17.58 -9.65 -7.56
C HIS A 3 -16.03 -9.67 -7.58
N SER A 4 -15.41 -9.39 -8.74
CA SER A 4 -13.96 -9.51 -8.90
C SER A 4 -13.31 -8.39 -8.12
N GLN A 5 -12.51 -8.76 -7.13
CA GLN A 5 -11.71 -7.85 -6.32
C GLN A 5 -10.91 -6.94 -7.26
N ALA A 6 -11.33 -5.67 -7.39
CA ALA A 6 -10.70 -4.70 -8.27
C ALA A 6 -9.23 -4.44 -7.88
N LEU A 7 -8.93 -4.70 -6.60
CA LEU A 7 -7.62 -4.62 -5.98
C LEU A 7 -7.39 -5.86 -5.11
N ASN A 8 -6.22 -6.45 -5.23
CA ASN A 8 -5.63 -7.38 -4.28
C ASN A 8 -4.32 -6.78 -3.76
N VAL A 9 -4.11 -6.87 -2.45
CA VAL A 9 -2.88 -6.46 -1.79
C VAL A 9 -2.24 -7.68 -1.16
N THR A 10 -0.99 -7.95 -1.49
CA THR A 10 -0.21 -9.08 -0.95
C THR A 10 1.04 -8.56 -0.27
N LEU A 11 1.35 -9.12 0.89
CA LEU A 11 2.52 -8.76 1.70
C LEU A 11 3.46 -9.95 1.82
N GLN A 12 4.76 -9.71 1.62
CA GLN A 12 5.78 -10.72 1.82
C GLN A 12 6.96 -10.15 2.61
N SER A 13 7.23 -10.75 3.77
CA SER A 13 8.44 -10.47 4.56
C SER A 13 9.59 -11.35 4.10
N TYR A 14 10.74 -10.74 3.80
CA TYR A 14 11.95 -11.45 3.43
C TYR A 14 13.21 -10.62 3.72
N ALA A 15 14.28 -11.25 4.21
CA ALA A 15 15.58 -10.62 4.46
C ALA A 15 15.52 -9.29 5.26
N GLY A 16 14.59 -9.19 6.22
CA GLY A 16 14.41 -7.98 7.03
C GLY A 16 13.64 -6.85 6.35
N THR A 17 13.12 -7.08 5.14
CA THR A 17 12.24 -6.13 4.45
C THR A 17 10.81 -6.67 4.38
N LEU A 18 9.84 -5.76 4.35
CA LEU A 18 8.43 -6.07 4.07
C LEU A 18 8.08 -5.53 2.68
N ASN A 19 7.67 -6.42 1.79
CA ASN A 19 7.37 -6.09 0.40
C ASN A 19 5.86 -5.98 0.21
N PHE A 20 5.40 -4.85 -0.33
CA PHE A 20 4.00 -4.57 -0.65
C PHE A 20 3.74 -4.80 -2.14
N GLY A 21 2.86 -5.75 -2.45
CA GLY A 21 2.41 -6.04 -3.82
C GLY A 21 0.97 -5.60 -4.04
N PHE A 22 0.75 -4.74 -5.03
CA PHE A 22 -0.57 -4.29 -5.47
C PHE A 22 -0.91 -4.89 -6.83
N ILE A 23 -2.04 -5.61 -6.92
CA ILE A 23 -2.52 -6.23 -8.15
C ILE A 23 -3.95 -5.74 -8.37
N GLY A 24 -4.27 -5.21 -9.55
CA GLY A 24 -5.59 -4.65 -9.81
C GLY A 24 -5.97 -4.68 -11.28
N CYS A 25 -7.26 -4.48 -11.55
CA CYS A 25 -7.77 -4.37 -12.91
C CYS A 25 -7.44 -2.99 -13.49
N HIS A 26 -6.79 -2.96 -14.65
CA HIS A 26 -6.36 -1.74 -15.33
C HIS A 26 -7.52 -0.76 -15.59
N ASP A 27 -8.68 -1.26 -15.99
CA ASP A 27 -9.82 -0.42 -16.38
C ASP A 27 -10.47 0.26 -15.17
N THR A 28 -10.40 -0.37 -13.99
CA THR A 28 -10.95 0.20 -12.74
C THR A 28 -9.91 1.00 -11.95
N LEU A 29 -8.63 0.70 -12.13
CA LEU A 29 -7.50 1.32 -11.43
C LEU A 29 -6.38 1.67 -12.43
N PRO A 30 -6.58 2.67 -13.31
CA PRO A 30 -5.63 3.04 -14.37
C PRO A 30 -4.29 3.58 -13.85
N HIS A 31 -4.19 3.82 -12.54
CA HIS A 31 -3.00 4.37 -11.87
C HIS A 31 -2.57 3.56 -10.64
N LEU A 32 -2.72 2.22 -10.70
CA LEU A 32 -2.39 1.30 -9.61
C LEU A 32 -0.99 1.53 -9.01
N GLN A 33 -0.01 1.90 -9.84
CA GLN A 33 1.36 2.19 -9.42
C GLN A 33 1.46 3.33 -8.40
N ARG A 34 0.51 4.27 -8.38
CA ARG A 34 0.51 5.37 -7.39
C ARG A 34 0.34 4.85 -5.97
N LEU A 35 -0.33 3.71 -5.77
CA LEU A 35 -0.45 3.08 -4.46
C LEU A 35 0.92 2.75 -3.86
N ALA A 36 1.89 2.35 -4.68
CA ALA A 36 3.25 2.09 -4.19
C ALA A 36 3.92 3.37 -3.68
N VAL A 37 3.76 4.48 -4.39
CA VAL A 37 4.31 5.79 -3.98
C VAL A 37 3.64 6.27 -2.70
N TYR A 38 2.31 6.29 -2.67
CA TYR A 38 1.55 6.74 -1.50
C TYR A 38 1.78 5.88 -0.27
N THR A 39 2.02 4.57 -0.45
CA THR A 39 2.36 3.71 0.70
C THR A 39 3.73 4.04 1.27
N GLY A 40 4.69 4.44 0.43
CA GLY A 40 5.99 4.96 0.88
C GLY A 40 5.85 6.29 1.61
N GLU A 41 5.14 7.25 1.01
CA GLU A 41 4.88 8.57 1.62
C GLU A 41 4.16 8.43 2.97
N ALA A 42 3.14 7.57 3.05
CA ALA A 42 2.43 7.31 4.31
C ALA A 42 3.31 6.64 5.36
N LEU A 43 4.28 5.82 4.96
CA LEU A 43 5.25 5.24 5.90
C LEU A 43 6.20 6.32 6.42
N ASP A 44 6.69 7.20 5.54
CA ASP A 44 7.52 8.33 5.92
C ASP A 44 6.78 9.27 6.91
N GLU A 45 5.48 9.54 6.65
CA GLU A 45 4.63 10.31 7.57
C GLU A 45 4.51 9.65 8.95
N LEU A 46 4.39 8.32 9.01
CA LEU A 46 4.32 7.57 10.27
C LEU A 46 5.64 7.57 11.05
N ASP A 47 6.77 7.64 10.35
CA ASP A 47 8.11 7.73 10.94
C ASP A 47 8.41 9.15 11.47
N GLU A 48 7.64 10.17 11.09
CA GLU A 48 7.76 11.49 11.68
C GLU A 48 7.34 11.50 13.17
N PRO A 49 8.10 12.18 14.05
CA PRO A 49 7.84 12.18 15.50
C PRO A 49 6.46 12.75 15.89
N ALA A 50 5.83 13.54 15.02
CA ALA A 50 4.49 14.08 15.24
C ALA A 50 3.38 13.04 15.03
N ALA A 51 3.56 12.03 14.16
CA ALA A 51 2.57 10.98 13.92
C ALA A 51 2.50 9.96 15.06
N SER A 52 3.62 9.75 15.76
CA SER A 52 3.70 8.90 16.97
C SER A 52 2.79 9.37 18.12
N SER A 53 2.50 10.67 18.20
CA SER A 53 1.68 11.25 19.28
C SER A 53 0.16 11.09 19.10
N ALA A 54 -0.32 10.66 17.92
CA ALA A 54 -1.75 10.48 17.66
C ALA A 54 -2.27 9.06 17.98
N VAL A 55 -1.36 8.15 18.35
CA VAL A 55 -1.68 6.78 18.78
C VAL A 55 -1.37 6.65 20.28
N ASN A 56 -2.00 7.47 21.12
CA ASN A 56 -2.16 7.20 22.55
C ASN A 56 -3.38 7.91 23.12
#